data_AF-A0A662Q5U2-F1
#
_entry.id   AF-A0A662Q5U2-F1
#
_cell.length_a   1.000
_cell.length_b   1.000
_cell.length_c   1.000
_cell.angle_alpha   90.00
_cell.angle_beta   90.00
_cell.angle_gamma   90.00
#
_symmetry.space_group_name_H-M   'P 1'
#
loop_
_entity.id
_entity.type
_entity.pdbx_description
1 polymer ?
#
loop_
_entity_poly.entity_id
_entity_poly.type
_entity_poly.pdbx_seq_one_letter_code
_entity_poly.pdbx_strand_id
1 'polypeptide(L)'
;MIVKLGGSIITDKRRRFSLNSEVIRRIGGELANAIKAADLSLILVHGGGSYAHPIAREYSVSEGYVDERHLEGFIETSKIVRRLNLDVISNLVEGGLRAVLIPASSIFITR
;
A
#
# COMPACT_ATOMS: atom_id res chain seq x y z
N MET A 1 -18.24 -4.01 0.22
CA MET A 1 -17.47 -3.98 -1.04
C MET A 1 -15.98 -4.05 -0.72
N ILE A 2 -15.20 -4.78 -1.51
CA ILE A 2 -13.73 -4.82 -1.40
C ILE A 2 -13.13 -4.36 -2.72
N VAL A 3 -12.23 -3.37 -2.68
CA VAL A 3 -11.53 -2.86 -3.86
C VAL A 3 -10.03 -3.04 -3.66
N LYS A 4 -9.32 -3.49 -4.70
CA LYS A 4 -7.86 -3.59 -4.70
C LYS A 4 -7.25 -2.63 -5.71
N LEU A 5 -6.44 -1.69 -5.22
CA LEU A 5 -5.58 -0.86 -6.06
C LEU A 5 -4.29 -1.61 -6.37
N GLY A 6 -4.07 -1.93 -7.64
CA GLY A 6 -2.81 -2.50 -8.10
C GLY A 6 -1.64 -1.57 -7.81
N GLY A 7 -0.48 -2.12 -7.45
CA GLY A 7 0.72 -1.32 -7.18
C GLY A 7 1.15 -0.44 -8.36
N SER A 8 0.84 -0.85 -9.59
CA SER A 8 1.10 -0.07 -10.82
C SER A 8 0.18 1.14 -11.01
N ILE A 9 -0.97 1.17 -10.34
CA ILE A 9 -1.88 2.33 -10.38
C ILE A 9 -1.35 3.43 -9.45
N ILE A 10 -0.87 3.02 -8.27
CA ILE A 10 -0.45 3.95 -7.21
C ILE A 10 1.04 4.33 -7.29
N THR A 11 1.85 3.62 -8.09
CA THR A 11 3.29 3.86 -8.26
C THR A 11 3.74 3.63 -9.71
N ASP A 12 4.87 4.21 -10.12
CA ASP A 12 5.56 3.87 -11.38
C ASP A 12 6.63 2.79 -11.12
N LYS A 13 6.44 1.59 -11.67
CA LYS A 13 7.38 0.46 -11.52
C LYS A 13 8.79 0.76 -12.06
N ARG A 14 8.95 1.73 -12.96
CA ARG A 14 10.24 2.12 -13.55
C ARG A 14 11.03 3.05 -12.64
N ARG A 15 10.40 3.67 -11.64
CA ARG A 15 11.01 4.65 -10.73
C ARG A 15 10.84 4.17 -9.29
N ARG A 16 11.95 3.84 -8.62
CA ARG A 16 11.93 3.44 -7.20
C ARG A 16 11.25 4.53 -6.36
N PHE A 17 10.40 4.11 -5.43
CA PHE A 17 9.74 4.99 -4.46
C PHE A 17 8.90 6.11 -5.10
N SER A 18 8.33 5.86 -6.27
CA SER A 18 7.48 6.81 -6.98
C SER A 18 6.02 6.65 -6.58
N LEU A 19 5.32 7.76 -6.35
CA LEU A 19 3.90 7.78 -6.02
C LEU A 19 3.11 8.51 -7.11
N ASN A 20 1.99 7.93 -7.53
CA ASN A 20 1.06 8.57 -8.45
C ASN A 20 0.01 9.35 -7.63
N SER A 21 0.47 10.36 -6.89
CA SER A 21 -0.34 11.14 -5.93
C SER A 21 -1.67 11.63 -6.51
N GLU A 22 -1.64 12.21 -7.71
CA GLU A 22 -2.83 12.73 -8.40
C GLU A 22 -3.85 11.63 -8.70
N VAL A 23 -3.39 10.45 -9.15
CA VAL A 23 -4.25 9.29 -9.40
C VAL A 23 -4.88 8.80 -8.10
N ILE A 24 -4.11 8.71 -7.02
CA ILE A 24 -4.61 8.28 -5.71
C ILE A 24 -5.66 9.27 -5.19
N ARG A 25 -5.40 10.57 -5.29
CA ARG A 25 -6.32 11.63 -4.86
C ARG A 25 -7.63 11.59 -5.65
N ARG A 26 -7.56 11.45 -6.97
CA ARG A 26 -8.74 11.29 -7.83
C ARG A 26 -9.57 10.06 -7.44
N ILE A 27 -8.91 8.91 -7.24
CA ILE A 27 -9.56 7.67 -6.79
C ILE A 27 -10.24 7.88 -5.42
N GLY A 28 -9.61 8.62 -4.51
CA GLY A 28 -10.20 9.00 -3.22
C GLY A 28 -11.56 9.69 -3.40
N GLY A 29 -11.65 10.68 -4.28
CA GLY A 29 -12.90 11.38 -4.58
C GLY A 29 -13.94 10.49 -5.26
N GLU A 30 -13.54 9.66 -6.21
CA GLU A 30 -14.44 8.72 -6.90
C GLU A 30 -15.06 7.72 -5.92
N LEU A 31 -14.25 7.15 -5.03
CA LEU A 31 -14.71 6.20 -4.01
C LEU A 31 -15.60 6.88 -2.97
N ALA A 32 -15.25 8.09 -2.52
CA ALA A 32 -16.06 8.85 -1.58
C ALA A 32 -17.46 9.14 -2.14
N ASN A 33 -17.54 9.54 -3.40
CA ASN A 33 -18.81 9.78 -4.09
C ASN A 33 -19.63 8.49 -4.25
N ALA A 34 -18.99 7.39 -4.65
CA ALA A 34 -19.67 6.10 -4.83
C ALA A 34 -20.23 5.55 -3.50
N ILE A 35 -19.46 5.63 -2.42
CA ILE A 35 -19.88 5.23 -1.07
C ILE A 35 -21.12 6.02 -0.64
N LYS A 36 -21.09 7.35 -0.83
CA LYS A 36 -22.21 8.22 -0.46
C LYS A 36 -23.46 7.96 -1.29
N ALA A 37 -23.30 7.74 -2.60
CA ALA A 37 -24.43 7.58 -3.52
C ALA A 37 -25.17 6.24 -3.35
N ALA A 38 -24.44 5.18 -2.99
CA ALA A 38 -24.99 3.81 -2.92
C ALA A 38 -24.98 3.22 -1.49
N ASP A 39 -24.69 4.03 -0.47
CA ASP A 39 -24.60 3.63 0.94
C ASP A 39 -23.77 2.36 1.17
N LEU A 40 -22.55 2.36 0.63
CA LEU A 40 -21.68 1.17 0.60
C LEU A 40 -20.64 1.18 1.72
N SER A 41 -20.40 0.02 2.33
CA SER A 41 -19.19 -0.20 3.14
C SER A 41 -18.01 -0.62 2.25
N LEU A 42 -16.83 -0.02 2.46
CA LEU A 42 -15.62 -0.27 1.67
C LEU A 42 -14.47 -0.79 2.53
N ILE A 43 -13.85 -1.89 2.08
CA ILE A 43 -12.47 -2.25 2.43
C ILE A 43 -11.60 -1.98 1.20
N LEU A 44 -10.57 -1.14 1.37
CA LEU A 44 -9.63 -0.81 0.31
C LEU A 44 -8.28 -1.47 0.60
N VAL A 45 -7.77 -2.22 -0.36
CA VAL A 45 -6.45 -2.85 -0.31
C VAL A 45 -5.58 -2.23 -1.40
N HIS A 46 -4.28 -2.03 -1.14
CA HIS A 46 -3.35 -1.62 -2.18
C HIS A 46 -2.10 -2.51 -2.23
N GLY A 47 -1.45 -2.56 -3.40
CA GLY A 47 -0.18 -3.26 -3.56
C GLY A 47 1.01 -2.47 -3.02
N GLY A 48 2.16 -3.13 -2.85
CA GLY A 48 3.40 -2.49 -2.39
C GLY A 48 4.18 -1.71 -3.46
N GLY A 49 3.76 -1.76 -4.72
CA GLY A 49 4.29 -0.92 -5.82
C GLY A 49 5.81 -0.93 -5.99
N SER A 50 6.35 0.18 -6.47
CA SER A 50 7.81 0.44 -6.60
C SER A 50 8.52 0.67 -5.25
N TYR A 51 7.82 0.50 -4.13
CA TYR A 51 8.37 0.60 -2.77
C TYR A 51 8.80 -0.78 -2.27
N ALA A 52 7.87 -1.73 -2.22
CA ALA A 52 8.11 -3.06 -1.65
C ALA A 52 8.96 -3.96 -2.57
N HIS A 53 8.62 -4.02 -3.86
CA HIS A 53 9.20 -5.03 -4.77
C HIS A 53 10.72 -4.93 -4.92
N PRO A 54 11.34 -3.73 -5.03
CA PRO A 54 12.78 -3.65 -5.18
C PRO A 54 13.52 -4.17 -3.95
N ILE A 55 13.10 -3.78 -2.74
CA ILE A 55 13.75 -4.19 -1.49
C ILE A 55 13.46 -5.66 -1.19
N ALA A 56 12.21 -6.10 -1.29
CA ALA A 56 11.85 -7.48 -0.99
C ALA A 56 12.56 -8.50 -1.89
N ARG A 57 12.83 -8.14 -3.16
CA ARG A 57 13.63 -8.98 -4.08
C ARG A 57 15.12 -8.98 -3.78
N GLU A 58 15.66 -7.85 -3.35
CA GLU A 58 17.10 -7.70 -3.03
C GLU A 58 17.53 -8.57 -1.83
N TYR A 59 16.60 -8.82 -0.92
CA TYR A 59 16.80 -9.61 0.30
C TYR A 59 16.03 -10.94 0.33
N SER A 60 15.44 -11.37 -0.79
CA SER A 60 14.66 -12.62 -0.88
C SER A 60 13.61 -12.79 0.23
N VAL A 61 12.94 -11.70 0.66
CA VAL A 61 12.02 -11.71 1.81
C VAL A 61 10.87 -12.72 1.65
N SER A 62 10.49 -13.05 0.42
CA SER A 62 9.45 -14.04 0.13
C SER A 62 9.85 -15.49 0.44
N GLU A 63 11.14 -15.78 0.62
CA GLU A 63 11.66 -17.12 0.95
C GLU A 63 11.52 -17.44 2.45
N GLY A 64 11.06 -16.47 3.26
CA GLY A 64 10.95 -16.62 4.71
C GLY A 64 12.26 -16.27 5.42
N TYR A 65 12.32 -16.55 6.73
CA TYR A 65 13.53 -16.33 7.52
C TYR A 65 14.46 -17.54 7.41
N VAL A 66 15.62 -17.32 6.79
CA VAL A 66 16.70 -18.31 6.73
C VAL A 66 17.92 -17.84 7.54
N ASP A 67 18.24 -16.55 7.46
CA ASP A 67 19.36 -15.92 8.15
C ASP A 67 19.09 -14.42 8.43
N GLU A 68 20.05 -13.75 9.08
CA GLU A 68 19.97 -12.33 9.45
C GLU A 68 19.73 -11.40 8.24
N ARG A 69 20.18 -11.76 7.04
CA ARG A 69 19.97 -10.94 5.84
C ARG A 69 18.48 -10.88 5.47
N HIS A 70 17.74 -11.97 5.66
CA HIS A 70 16.29 -11.97 5.45
C HIS A 70 15.57 -11.08 6.47
N LEU A 71 16.06 -11.08 7.73
CA LEU A 71 15.54 -10.22 8.78
C LEU A 71 15.79 -8.73 8.47
N GLU A 72 16.99 -8.37 8.03
CA GLU A 72 17.31 -7.02 7.53
C GLU A 72 16.36 -6.62 6.38
N GLY A 73 16.16 -7.52 5.42
CA GLY A 73 15.24 -7.31 4.30
C GLY A 73 13.81 -7.08 4.74
N PHE A 74 13.34 -7.85 5.74
CA PHE A 74 12.01 -7.70 6.31
C PHE A 74 11.85 -6.35 7.01
N ILE A 75 12.85 -5.90 7.76
CA ILE A 75 12.87 -4.60 8.46
C ILE A 75 12.81 -3.47 7.43
N GLU A 76 13.68 -3.48 6.43
CA GLU A 76 13.72 -2.41 5.40
C GLU A 76 12.47 -2.41 4.52
N THR A 77 11.96 -3.58 4.14
CA THR A 77 10.69 -3.70 3.41
C THR A 77 9.52 -3.17 4.25
N SER A 78 9.48 -3.48 5.55
CA SER A 78 8.44 -3.00 6.45
C SER A 78 8.47 -1.48 6.60
N LYS A 79 9.66 -0.88 6.75
CA LYS A 79 9.85 0.58 6.81
C LYS A 79 9.34 1.27 5.55
N ILE A 80 9.71 0.77 4.38
CA ILE A 80 9.33 1.44 3.12
C ILE A 80 7.85 1.26 2.79
N VAL A 81 7.27 0.10 3.12
CA VAL A 81 5.82 -0.13 2.99
C VAL A 81 5.04 0.76 3.96
N ARG A 82 5.53 0.96 5.19
CA ARG A 82 4.91 1.91 6.13
C ARG A 82 4.85 3.32 5.54
N ARG A 83 5.92 3.77 4.89
CA ARG A 83 5.94 5.05 4.16
C ARG A 83 4.89 5.10 3.05
N LEU A 84 4.87 4.10 2.17
CA LEU A 84 3.86 4.01 1.11
C LEU A 84 2.44 4.07 1.67
N ASN A 85 2.16 3.34 2.75
CA ASN A 85 0.85 3.31 3.37
C ASN A 85 0.41 4.70 3.86
N LEU A 86 1.33 5.45 4.49
CA LEU A 86 1.08 6.82 4.96
C LEU A 86 0.84 7.79 3.80
N ASP A 87 1.63 7.67 2.73
CA ASP A 87 1.48 8.51 1.56
C ASP A 87 0.16 8.23 0.82
N VAL A 88 -0.23 6.96 0.69
CA VAL A 88 -1.50 6.55 0.08
C VAL A 88 -2.68 7.06 0.91
N ILE A 89 -2.69 6.86 2.23
CA ILE A 89 -3.81 7.29 3.06
C ILE A 89 -3.95 8.82 3.06
N SER A 90 -2.84 9.58 3.08
CA SER A 90 -2.87 11.03 2.99
C SER A 90 -3.56 11.50 1.70
N ASN A 91 -3.17 10.94 0.55
CA ASN A 91 -3.75 11.33 -0.73
C ASN A 91 -5.23 10.91 -0.88
N LEU A 92 -5.63 9.76 -0.33
CA LEU A 92 -7.03 9.34 -0.31
C LEU A 92 -7.89 10.29 0.53
N VAL A 93 -7.39 10.68 1.71
CA VAL A 93 -8.07 11.63 2.61
C VAL A 93 -8.14 13.02 2.00
N GLU A 94 -7.07 13.50 1.37
CA GLU A 94 -7.09 14.73 0.57
C GLU A 94 -8.14 14.69 -0.55
N GLY A 95 -8.35 13.51 -1.14
CA GLY A 95 -9.41 13.27 -2.13
C GLY A 95 -10.83 13.24 -1.55
N GLY A 96 -10.97 13.32 -0.22
CA GLY A 96 -12.26 13.29 0.49
C GLY A 96 -12.67 11.92 1.02
N LEU A 97 -11.86 10.87 0.81
CA LEU A 97 -12.16 9.54 1.34
C LEU A 97 -11.81 9.48 2.84
N ARG A 98 -12.85 9.32 3.68
CA ARG A 98 -12.69 9.12 5.13
C ARG A 98 -12.24 7.70 5.41
N ALA A 99 -10.93 7.46 5.39
CA ALA A 99 -10.33 6.14 5.57
C ALA A 99 -9.36 6.10 6.76
N VAL A 100 -9.16 4.89 7.30
CA VAL A 100 -8.15 4.59 8.32
C VAL A 100 -7.22 3.50 7.82
N LEU A 101 -5.93 3.60 8.17
CA LEU A 101 -4.91 2.66 7.74
C LEU A 101 -4.81 1.48 8.72
N ILE A 102 -4.81 0.26 8.17
CA ILE A 102 -4.50 -0.97 8.90
C ILE A 102 -3.27 -1.63 8.28
N PRO A 103 -2.08 -1.53 8.90
CA PRO A 103 -0.87 -2.21 8.41
C PRO A 103 -1.02 -3.73 8.51
N ALA A 104 -0.69 -4.46 7.42
CA ALA A 104 -0.76 -5.92 7.39
C ALA A 104 0.08 -6.57 8.49
N SER A 105 1.27 -6.03 8.77
CA SER A 105 2.16 -6.51 9.84
C SER A 105 1.59 -6.38 11.25
N SER A 106 0.47 -5.68 11.43
CA SER A 106 -0.20 -5.54 12.73
C SER A 106 -1.38 -6.51 12.91
N ILE A 107 -1.80 -7.21 11.86
CA ILE A 107 -2.99 -8.08 11.88
C ILE A 107 -2.74 -9.50 11.32
N PHE A 108 -1.62 -9.72 10.64
CA PHE A 108 -1.22 -11.03 10.15
C PHE A 108 0.01 -11.54 10.90
N ILE A 109 -0.05 -12.82 11.28
CA ILE A 109 1.08 -13.59 11.80
C ILE A 109 1.26 -14.76 10.84
N THR A 110 2.47 -14.91 10.31
CA THR A 110 2.85 -16.05 9.46
C THR A 110 3.58 -17.07 10.33
N ARG A 111 3.27 -18.36 10.16
CA ARG A 111 3.96 -19.48 10.81
C ARG A 111 4.97 -20.08 9.85
#